data_AF-M5TWG2-F1
#
_entry.id   AF-M5TWG2-F1
#
_cell.length_a   1.000
_cell.length_b   1.000
_cell.length_c   1.000
_cell.angle_alpha   90.00
_cell.angle_beta   90.00
_cell.angle_gamma   90.00
#
_symmetry.space_group_name_H-M   'P 1'
#
loop_
_entity.id
_entity.type
_entity.pdbx_description
1 polymer ?
#
loop_
_entity_poly.entity_id
_entity_poly.type
_entity_poly.pdbx_seq_one_letter_code
_entity_poly.pdbx_strand_id
1 'polypeptide(L)'
;MRANDSGDIATTVNEFANDIFKGLDGNDNIVYSPASLATALGMTYSGTAGETAIQMASVLHLDASPTEAHEVFAGLTPRGDSGTPIFGAQCRENDGRGLLVTLVVAGSAADKSGLKPDDLIFSVNGKPVRTEEEWSKAIDSAGEVITIQSYCTKDGTVKEKEVPLTAVEYLTTANALWFQKGYPVDKVFLEQIKTGFAGFTSDVDFKKNTAQAVKTINDWVSRETNGKISDLLSSQSVS
;
A
#
# COMPACT_ATOMS: atom_id res chain seq x y z
N MET A 1 -8.79 27.30 -18.87
CA MET A 1 -7.59 27.02 -18.07
C MET A 1 -8.08 26.48 -16.73
N ARG A 2 -8.15 25.15 -16.57
CA ARG A 2 -8.55 24.50 -15.32
C ARG A 2 -7.27 24.04 -14.66
N ALA A 3 -6.92 24.69 -13.55
CA ALA A 3 -5.80 24.35 -12.70
C ALA A 3 -6.06 23.00 -12.03
N ASN A 4 -4.96 22.29 -11.82
CA ASN A 4 -4.85 20.90 -11.40
C ASN A 4 -4.67 20.86 -9.88
N ASP A 5 -5.59 21.48 -9.13
CA ASP A 5 -5.49 21.69 -7.68
C ASP A 5 -6.52 20.85 -6.89
N SER A 6 -6.80 19.63 -7.33
CA SER A 6 -7.30 18.61 -6.39
C SER A 6 -6.05 18.14 -5.63
N GLY A 7 -5.88 18.55 -4.38
CA GLY A 7 -4.67 18.27 -3.60
C GLY A 7 -4.23 16.80 -3.72
N ASP A 8 -2.99 16.59 -4.16
CA ASP A 8 -2.38 15.26 -4.23
C ASP A 8 -2.47 14.61 -2.85
N ILE A 9 -3.06 13.41 -2.76
CA ILE A 9 -3.24 12.68 -1.51
C ILE A 9 -1.92 12.46 -0.77
N ALA A 10 -0.78 12.42 -1.49
CA ALA A 10 0.53 12.39 -0.86
C ALA A 10 0.83 13.67 -0.05
N THR A 11 0.45 14.84 -0.56
CA THR A 11 0.61 16.13 0.13
C THR A 11 -0.25 16.17 1.40
N THR A 12 -1.53 15.83 1.26
CA THR A 12 -2.48 15.73 2.37
C THR A 12 -1.98 14.80 3.49
N VAL A 13 -1.50 13.59 3.13
CA VAL A 13 -0.94 12.64 4.11
C VAL A 13 0.33 13.16 4.76
N ASN A 14 1.20 13.87 4.01
CA ASN A 14 2.42 14.44 4.57
C ASN A 14 2.13 15.57 5.57
N GLU A 15 1.13 16.42 5.30
CA GLU A 15 0.71 17.47 6.23
C GLU A 15 0.13 16.88 7.51
N PHE A 16 -0.78 15.91 7.37
CA PHE A 16 -1.31 15.13 8.49
C PHE A 16 -0.21 14.43 9.30
N ALA A 17 0.79 13.82 8.62
CA ALA A 17 1.92 13.17 9.26
C ALA A 17 2.73 14.14 10.13
N ASN A 18 2.98 15.35 9.60
CA ASN A 18 3.73 16.39 10.29
C ASN A 18 2.99 16.90 11.53
N ASP A 19 1.66 17.02 11.45
CA ASP A 19 0.85 17.47 12.59
C ASP A 19 0.80 16.42 13.71
N ILE A 20 0.67 15.13 13.36
CA ILE A 20 0.84 14.05 14.34
C ILE A 20 2.22 14.12 14.97
N PHE A 21 3.29 14.19 14.16
CA PHE A 21 4.67 14.15 14.67
C PHE A 21 4.93 15.24 15.71
N LYS A 22 4.45 16.46 15.47
CA LYS A 22 4.58 17.60 16.41
C LYS A 22 3.82 17.39 17.72
N GLY A 23 2.74 16.61 17.70
CA GLY A 23 1.93 16.29 18.87
C GLY A 23 2.44 15.10 19.68
N LEU A 24 3.40 14.33 19.14
CA LEU A 24 4.04 13.24 19.86
C LEU A 24 5.16 13.78 20.75
N ASP A 25 5.21 13.30 21.99
CA ASP A 25 6.24 13.63 22.98
C ASP A 25 6.74 12.32 23.62
N GLY A 26 8.01 12.30 24.03
CA GLY A 26 8.65 11.13 24.63
C GLY A 26 10.10 10.95 24.21
N ASN A 27 10.87 10.27 25.07
CA ASN A 27 12.27 9.91 24.81
C ASN A 27 12.43 8.50 24.21
N ASP A 28 11.32 7.82 23.94
CA ASP A 28 11.31 6.46 23.38
C ASP A 28 11.29 6.47 21.84
N ASN A 29 11.58 5.32 21.25
CA ASN A 29 11.49 5.16 19.79
C ASN A 29 10.04 5.28 19.33
N ILE A 30 9.78 6.21 18.41
CA ILE A 30 8.48 6.42 17.80
C ILE A 30 8.52 5.93 16.36
N VAL A 31 7.62 4.99 16.02
CA VAL A 31 7.39 4.53 14.65
C VAL A 31 5.88 4.45 14.44
N TYR A 32 5.38 5.07 13.37
CA TYR A 32 3.99 4.98 12.96
C TYR A 32 3.88 5.10 11.43
N SER A 33 2.73 4.70 10.89
CA SER A 33 2.41 4.84 9.46
C SER A 33 1.34 5.93 9.28
N PRO A 34 1.72 7.16 8.87
CA PRO A 34 0.75 8.23 8.65
C PRO A 34 -0.30 7.86 7.61
N ALA A 35 0.10 7.19 6.53
CA ALA A 35 -0.81 6.74 5.48
C ALA A 35 -1.88 5.78 6.04
N SER A 36 -1.48 4.81 6.87
CA SER A 36 -2.44 3.87 7.49
C SER A 36 -3.41 4.57 8.43
N LEU A 37 -2.94 5.53 9.23
CA LEU A 37 -3.81 6.34 10.11
C LEU A 37 -4.78 7.20 9.30
N ALA A 38 -4.29 7.87 8.25
CA ALA A 38 -5.12 8.68 7.37
C ALA A 38 -6.18 7.82 6.67
N THR A 39 -5.82 6.62 6.18
CA THR A 39 -6.75 5.67 5.58
C THR A 39 -7.85 5.23 6.55
N ALA A 40 -7.49 4.87 7.80
CA ALA A 40 -8.48 4.47 8.81
C ALA A 40 -9.45 5.62 9.16
N LEU A 41 -8.92 6.84 9.31
CA LEU A 41 -9.73 8.02 9.55
C LEU A 41 -10.55 8.42 8.31
N GLY A 42 -10.03 8.22 7.09
CA GLY A 42 -10.73 8.44 5.83
C GLY A 42 -11.93 7.52 5.67
N MET A 43 -11.78 6.24 6.02
CA MET A 43 -12.91 5.30 6.07
C MET A 43 -14.00 5.77 7.05
N THR A 44 -13.60 6.29 8.21
CA THR A 44 -14.55 6.84 9.19
C THR A 44 -15.18 8.14 8.69
N TYR A 45 -14.38 9.01 8.06
CA TYR A 45 -14.79 10.28 7.48
C TYR A 45 -15.92 10.10 6.47
N SER A 46 -15.84 9.08 5.62
CA SER A 46 -16.89 8.77 4.63
C SER A 46 -18.28 8.51 5.23
N GLY A 47 -18.36 8.15 6.52
CA GLY A 47 -19.62 7.93 7.23
C GLY A 47 -20.12 9.14 8.02
N THR A 48 -19.43 10.29 7.94
CA THR A 48 -19.70 11.46 8.80
C THR A 48 -20.47 12.54 8.08
N ALA A 49 -21.09 13.45 8.85
CA ALA A 49 -21.79 14.61 8.34
C ALA A 49 -21.70 15.78 9.34
N GLY A 50 -22.04 16.99 8.88
CA GLY A 50 -22.08 18.19 9.72
C GLY A 50 -20.73 18.53 10.35
N GLU A 51 -20.76 18.96 11.60
CA GLU A 51 -19.57 19.40 12.34
C GLU A 51 -18.49 18.33 12.44
N THR A 52 -18.88 17.06 12.63
CA THR A 52 -17.92 15.93 12.67
C THR A 52 -17.14 15.82 11.36
N ALA A 53 -17.83 15.96 10.22
CA ALA A 53 -17.17 15.93 8.92
C ALA A 53 -16.21 17.12 8.76
N ILE A 54 -16.60 18.32 9.18
CA ILE A 54 -15.77 19.53 9.10
C ILE A 54 -14.48 19.37 9.91
N GLN A 55 -14.59 18.89 11.15
CA GLN A 55 -13.43 18.69 12.02
C GLN A 55 -12.48 17.62 11.47
N MET A 56 -13.02 16.50 10.98
CA MET A 56 -12.22 15.44 10.38
C MET A 56 -11.52 15.89 9.09
N ALA A 57 -12.22 16.61 8.21
CA ALA A 57 -11.63 17.15 6.99
C ALA A 57 -10.48 18.11 7.30
N SER A 58 -10.65 18.98 8.31
CA SER A 58 -9.59 19.90 8.75
C SER A 58 -8.36 19.18 9.29
N VAL A 59 -8.53 18.12 10.10
CA VAL A 59 -7.39 17.36 10.65
C VAL A 59 -6.68 16.56 9.56
N LEU A 60 -7.46 16.00 8.63
CA LEU A 60 -6.92 15.20 7.53
C LEU A 60 -6.40 16.04 6.37
N HIS A 61 -6.52 17.38 6.39
CA HIS A 61 -6.17 18.28 5.29
C HIS A 61 -6.91 17.93 3.97
N LEU A 62 -8.20 17.58 4.08
CA LEU A 62 -9.04 17.20 2.95
C LEU A 62 -9.95 18.33 2.50
N ASP A 63 -9.93 18.62 1.19
CA ASP A 63 -10.92 19.47 0.53
C ASP A 63 -12.15 18.68 0.05
N ALA A 64 -12.01 17.37 -0.13
CA ALA A 64 -13.07 16.48 -0.61
C ALA A 64 -14.14 16.26 0.46
N SER A 65 -15.40 16.09 0.04
CA SER A 65 -16.51 15.76 0.93
C SER A 65 -16.46 14.31 1.45
N PRO A 66 -17.23 13.94 2.50
CA PRO A 66 -17.30 12.56 2.98
C PRO A 66 -17.60 11.53 1.87
N THR A 67 -18.51 11.89 0.96
CA THR A 67 -18.94 11.03 -0.14
C THR A 67 -17.88 10.86 -1.22
N GLU A 68 -16.91 11.77 -1.33
CA GLU A 68 -15.84 11.75 -2.33
C GLU A 68 -14.52 11.20 -1.76
N ALA A 69 -14.38 11.10 -0.44
CA ALA A 69 -13.15 10.67 0.20
C ALA A 69 -12.62 9.33 -0.31
N HIS A 70 -13.52 8.38 -0.59
CA HIS A 70 -13.15 7.07 -1.13
C HIS A 70 -12.38 7.16 -2.47
N GLU A 71 -12.65 8.18 -3.30
CA GLU A 71 -11.94 8.41 -4.56
C GLU A 71 -10.53 8.94 -4.33
N VAL A 72 -10.39 9.86 -3.37
CA VAL A 72 -9.09 10.45 -2.99
C VAL A 72 -8.18 9.37 -2.39
N PHE A 73 -8.70 8.58 -1.45
CA PHE A 73 -7.94 7.54 -0.76
C PHE A 73 -7.64 6.31 -1.61
N ALA A 74 -8.36 6.11 -2.73
CA ALA A 74 -8.02 5.07 -3.71
C ALA A 74 -6.63 5.27 -4.34
N GLY A 75 -6.05 6.48 -4.24
CA GLY A 75 -4.67 6.75 -4.64
C GLY A 75 -3.61 6.22 -3.65
N LEU A 76 -3.98 5.93 -2.40
CA LEU A 76 -3.06 5.40 -1.38
C LEU A 76 -3.06 3.88 -1.26
N THR A 77 -4.10 3.22 -1.78
CA THR A 77 -4.16 1.77 -1.75
C THR A 77 -3.22 1.22 -2.81
N PRO A 78 -2.23 0.37 -2.43
CA PRO A 78 -1.36 -0.26 -3.41
C PRO A 78 -2.22 -1.05 -4.39
N ARG A 79 -2.25 -0.62 -5.66
CA ARG A 79 -2.86 -1.37 -6.76
C ARG A 79 -1.93 -2.53 -7.12
N GLY A 80 -1.95 -3.56 -6.29
CA GLY A 80 -1.15 -4.76 -6.48
C GLY A 80 -1.70 -5.86 -5.60
N ASP A 81 -2.46 -6.76 -6.19
CA ASP A 81 -2.93 -7.98 -5.56
C ASP A 81 -1.72 -8.68 -4.95
N SER A 82 -1.71 -8.85 -3.63
CA SER A 82 -0.72 -9.66 -2.95
C SER A 82 -0.79 -11.07 -3.55
N GLY A 83 0.17 -11.42 -4.41
CA GLY A 83 0.17 -12.70 -5.13
C GLY A 83 0.51 -12.61 -6.61
N THR A 84 0.37 -11.45 -7.26
CA THR A 84 0.81 -11.30 -8.66
C THR A 84 2.34 -11.46 -8.71
N PRO A 85 2.87 -12.44 -9.47
CA PRO A 85 4.30 -12.59 -9.63
C PRO A 85 4.89 -11.34 -10.30
N ILE A 86 5.93 -10.78 -9.70
CA ILE A 86 6.61 -9.61 -10.26
C ILE A 86 8.11 -9.79 -10.30
N PHE A 87 8.77 -8.89 -11.03
CA PHE A 87 10.22 -8.85 -11.07
C PHE A 87 10.82 -8.20 -9.81
N GLY A 88 10.31 -7.04 -9.38
CA GLY A 88 10.73 -6.39 -8.13
C GLY A 88 12.02 -5.57 -8.19
N ALA A 89 12.28 -4.93 -9.33
CA ALA A 89 13.28 -3.89 -9.46
C ALA A 89 12.63 -2.58 -9.92
N GLN A 90 13.04 -1.45 -9.33
CA GLN A 90 12.81 -0.14 -9.93
C GLN A 90 13.99 0.21 -10.82
N CYS A 91 13.68 0.81 -11.96
CA CYS A 91 14.64 1.13 -12.98
C CYS A 91 14.40 2.55 -13.47
N ARG A 92 15.45 3.19 -13.98
CA ARG A 92 15.36 4.48 -14.68
C ARG A 92 16.18 4.48 -15.96
N GLU A 93 15.85 5.40 -16.86
CA GLU A 93 16.62 5.62 -18.08
C GLU A 93 18.07 6.03 -17.79
N ASN A 94 19.00 5.56 -18.63
CA ASN A 94 20.44 5.78 -18.47
C ASN A 94 21.11 6.00 -19.84
N ASP A 95 20.73 7.09 -20.51
CA ASP A 95 21.30 7.52 -21.79
C ASP A 95 21.29 6.44 -22.89
N GLY A 96 20.28 5.57 -22.88
CA GLY A 96 20.15 4.48 -23.86
C GLY A 96 21.12 3.31 -23.69
N ARG A 97 21.92 3.29 -22.62
CA ARG A 97 22.87 2.20 -22.28
C ARG A 97 22.21 1.07 -21.48
N GLY A 98 20.90 0.88 -21.62
CA GLY A 98 20.09 0.02 -20.76
C GLY A 98 19.46 0.78 -19.60
N LEU A 99 18.65 0.09 -18.83
CA LEU A 99 17.96 0.62 -17.67
C LEU A 99 18.82 0.46 -16.42
N LEU A 100 19.00 1.55 -15.68
CA LEU A 100 19.73 1.55 -14.42
C LEU A 100 18.82 1.07 -13.30
N VAL A 101 19.24 0.01 -12.61
CA VAL A 101 18.55 -0.50 -11.42
C VAL A 101 18.79 0.47 -10.27
N THR A 102 17.72 1.07 -9.75
CA THR A 102 17.76 2.03 -8.64
C THR A 102 17.40 1.38 -7.31
N LEU A 103 16.51 0.39 -7.34
CA LEU A 103 16.05 -0.33 -6.17
C LEU A 103 15.80 -1.80 -6.53
N VAL A 104 16.14 -2.68 -5.61
CA VAL A 104 15.79 -4.10 -5.65
C VAL A 104 14.99 -4.42 -4.40
N VAL A 105 13.76 -4.90 -4.56
CA VAL A 105 12.90 -5.31 -3.45
C VAL A 105 13.42 -6.62 -2.87
N ALA A 106 13.70 -6.66 -1.56
CA ALA A 106 14.19 -7.86 -0.91
C ALA A 106 13.22 -9.05 -1.07
N GLY A 107 13.74 -10.24 -1.38
CA GLY A 107 12.95 -11.45 -1.60
C GLY A 107 12.23 -11.54 -2.96
N SER A 108 12.30 -10.49 -3.79
CA SER A 108 11.76 -10.48 -5.15
C SER A 108 12.55 -11.35 -6.12
N ALA A 109 12.04 -11.50 -7.34
CA ALA A 109 12.70 -12.20 -8.43
C ALA A 109 14.01 -11.52 -8.83
N ALA A 110 14.05 -10.18 -8.82
CA ALA A 110 15.25 -9.39 -9.05
C ALA A 110 16.31 -9.66 -7.98
N ASP A 111 15.93 -9.70 -6.70
CA ASP A 111 16.86 -10.01 -5.60
C ASP A 111 17.42 -11.44 -5.73
N LYS A 112 16.54 -12.41 -5.99
CA LYS A 112 16.91 -13.82 -6.23
C LYS A 112 17.79 -13.99 -7.48
N SER A 113 17.63 -13.14 -8.48
CA SER A 113 18.51 -13.11 -9.66
C SER A 113 19.92 -12.57 -9.35
N GLY A 114 20.10 -11.95 -8.17
CA GLY A 114 21.36 -11.37 -7.73
C GLY A 114 21.60 -9.94 -8.19
N LEU A 115 20.61 -9.29 -8.82
CA LEU A 115 20.69 -7.87 -9.17
C LEU A 115 20.86 -7.01 -7.91
N LYS A 116 21.56 -5.90 -8.08
CA LYS A 116 21.75 -4.87 -7.05
C LYS A 116 21.53 -3.49 -7.66
N PRO A 117 21.26 -2.47 -6.81
CA PRO A 117 21.33 -1.09 -7.26
C PRO A 117 22.66 -0.83 -7.98
N ASP A 118 22.62 0.04 -8.99
CA ASP A 118 23.68 0.37 -9.95
C ASP A 118 23.91 -0.63 -11.09
N ASP A 119 23.37 -1.85 -11.05
CA ASP A 119 23.40 -2.75 -12.19
C ASP A 119 22.57 -2.20 -13.38
N LEU A 120 22.87 -2.68 -14.59
CA LEU A 120 22.13 -2.30 -15.80
C LEU A 120 21.35 -3.49 -16.36
N ILE A 121 20.11 -3.28 -16.78
CA ILE A 121 19.33 -4.24 -17.54
C ILE A 121 19.32 -3.80 -19.00
N PHE A 122 19.75 -4.69 -19.91
CA PHE A 122 19.81 -4.40 -21.34
C PHE A 122 18.61 -4.96 -22.10
N SER A 123 18.11 -6.13 -21.70
CA SER A 123 17.00 -6.79 -22.39
C SER A 123 16.16 -7.66 -21.47
N VAL A 124 14.89 -7.83 -21.88
CA VAL A 124 13.92 -8.77 -21.29
C VAL A 124 13.34 -9.61 -22.42
N ASN A 125 13.39 -10.94 -22.28
CA ASN A 125 12.97 -11.92 -23.29
C ASN A 125 13.58 -11.64 -24.68
N GLY A 126 14.85 -11.25 -24.71
CA GLY A 126 15.60 -10.90 -25.92
C GLY A 126 15.24 -9.54 -26.54
N LYS A 127 14.25 -8.81 -26.00
CA LYS A 127 13.89 -7.46 -26.46
C LYS A 127 14.69 -6.42 -25.67
N PRO A 128 15.39 -5.49 -26.34
CA PRO A 128 16.08 -4.41 -25.66
C PRO A 128 15.12 -3.56 -24.82
N VAL A 129 15.60 -3.12 -23.65
CA VAL A 129 14.88 -2.18 -22.77
C VAL A 129 15.79 -1.00 -22.45
N ARG A 130 15.37 0.20 -22.84
CA ARG A 130 16.10 1.47 -22.66
C ARG A 130 15.25 2.56 -22.06
N THR A 131 13.93 2.44 -22.16
CA THR A 131 12.95 3.37 -21.59
C THR A 131 12.04 2.67 -20.58
N GLU A 132 11.40 3.46 -19.71
CA GLU A 132 10.40 2.95 -18.76
C GLU A 132 9.17 2.37 -19.48
N GLU A 133 8.81 2.91 -20.65
CA GLU A 133 7.71 2.38 -21.46
C GLU A 133 8.05 0.99 -22.03
N GLU A 134 9.27 0.80 -22.54
CA GLU A 134 9.74 -0.51 -23.02
C GLU A 134 9.82 -1.52 -21.87
N TRP A 135 10.25 -1.08 -20.69
CA TRP A 135 10.26 -1.88 -19.48
C TRP A 135 8.86 -2.34 -19.08
N SER A 136 7.92 -1.41 -18.92
CA SER A 136 6.53 -1.74 -18.52
C SER A 136 5.95 -2.73 -19.52
N LYS A 137 6.03 -2.45 -20.82
CA LYS A 137 5.52 -3.36 -21.85
C LYS A 137 6.17 -4.74 -21.79
N ALA A 138 7.47 -4.83 -21.55
CA ALA A 138 8.19 -6.10 -21.49
C ALA A 138 7.80 -6.94 -20.26
N ILE A 139 7.58 -6.30 -19.12
CA ILE A 139 7.14 -6.95 -17.88
C ILE A 139 5.64 -7.28 -17.92
N ASP A 140 4.80 -6.38 -18.45
CA ASP A 140 3.35 -6.60 -18.56
C ASP A 140 3.00 -7.72 -19.56
N SER A 141 3.84 -7.90 -20.59
CA SER A 141 3.71 -8.99 -21.56
C SER A 141 4.46 -10.26 -21.16
N ALA A 142 5.11 -10.27 -19.99
CA ALA A 142 5.88 -11.41 -19.52
C ALA A 142 4.97 -12.56 -19.05
N GLY A 143 5.40 -13.79 -19.28
CA GLY A 143 4.85 -14.95 -18.59
C GLY A 143 5.40 -15.07 -17.16
N GLU A 144 5.20 -16.23 -16.54
CA GLU A 144 5.68 -16.51 -15.18
C GLU A 144 7.21 -16.51 -15.04
N VAL A 145 7.94 -16.60 -16.16
CA VAL A 145 9.40 -16.60 -16.22
C VAL A 145 9.84 -15.61 -17.30
N ILE A 146 10.87 -14.83 -17.01
CA ILE A 146 11.52 -13.95 -17.99
C ILE A 146 13.00 -14.27 -18.12
N THR A 147 13.57 -14.00 -19.29
CA THR A 147 15.02 -13.98 -19.48
C THR A 147 15.50 -12.54 -19.43
N ILE A 148 16.46 -12.23 -18.56
CA ILE A 148 17.08 -10.90 -18.49
C ILE A 148 18.53 -10.97 -18.96
N GLN A 149 18.96 -9.99 -19.75
CA GLN A 149 20.38 -9.69 -19.94
C GLN A 149 20.74 -8.48 -19.10
N SER A 150 21.68 -8.65 -18.17
CA SER A 150 22.09 -7.60 -17.23
C SER A 150 23.60 -7.48 -17.11
N TYR A 151 24.08 -6.29 -16.79
CA TYR A 151 25.46 -5.99 -16.45
C TYR A 151 25.60 -5.78 -14.95
N CYS A 152 26.48 -6.56 -14.32
CA CYS A 152 26.83 -6.36 -12.92
C CYS A 152 27.99 -5.38 -12.82
N THR A 153 27.77 -4.23 -12.20
CA THR A 153 28.80 -3.17 -12.09
C THR A 153 29.97 -3.59 -11.21
N LYS A 154 29.72 -4.44 -10.21
CA LYS A 154 30.73 -4.88 -9.24
C LYS A 154 31.78 -5.80 -9.85
N ASP A 155 31.37 -6.72 -10.73
CA ASP A 155 32.28 -7.69 -11.36
C ASP A 155 32.56 -7.39 -12.84
N GLY A 156 31.86 -6.41 -13.43
CA GLY A 156 32.07 -5.96 -14.79
C GLY A 156 31.59 -6.93 -15.86
N THR A 157 30.70 -7.88 -15.51
CA THR A 157 30.26 -8.94 -16.42
C THR A 157 28.82 -8.74 -16.91
N VAL A 158 28.57 -9.17 -18.14
CA VAL A 158 27.22 -9.30 -18.69
C VAL A 158 26.75 -10.74 -18.50
N LYS A 159 25.55 -10.92 -17.95
CA LYS A 159 24.94 -12.22 -17.70
C LYS A 159 23.54 -12.26 -18.28
N GLU A 160 23.20 -13.41 -18.85
CA GLU A 160 21.83 -13.76 -19.20
C GLU A 160 21.30 -14.76 -18.17
N LYS A 161 20.08 -14.53 -17.65
CA LYS A 161 19.46 -15.40 -16.65
C LYS A 161 17.98 -15.55 -16.92
N GLU A 162 17.48 -16.78 -16.81
CA GLU A 162 16.06 -17.03 -16.59
C GLU A 162 15.71 -16.72 -15.14
N VAL A 163 14.64 -15.94 -14.96
CA VAL A 163 14.19 -15.44 -13.68
C VAL A 163 12.69 -15.71 -13.58
N PRO A 164 12.28 -16.71 -12.80
CA PRO A 164 10.88 -16.87 -12.43
C PRO A 164 10.42 -15.63 -11.67
N LEU A 165 9.34 -15.02 -12.13
CA LEU A 165 8.68 -13.95 -11.40
C LEU A 165 8.14 -14.52 -10.09
N THR A 166 8.24 -13.73 -9.03
CA THR A 166 7.82 -14.20 -7.70
C THR A 166 6.81 -13.24 -7.14
N ALA A 167 5.77 -13.78 -6.54
CA ALA A 167 4.98 -13.01 -5.60
C ALA A 167 5.93 -12.56 -4.49
N VAL A 168 6.08 -11.25 -4.35
CA VAL A 168 6.77 -10.66 -3.19
C VAL A 168 5.68 -10.26 -2.21
N GLU A 169 5.94 -10.45 -0.92
CA GLU A 169 5.18 -9.76 0.11
C GLU A 169 5.47 -8.26 -0.05
N TYR A 170 4.63 -7.57 -0.83
CA TYR A 170 4.60 -6.12 -0.80
C TYR A 170 4.14 -5.63 0.58
N LEU A 171 4.29 -4.31 0.79
CA LEU A 171 3.55 -3.61 1.84
C LEU A 171 2.06 -3.95 1.68
N THR A 172 1.55 -4.86 2.51
CA THR A 172 0.13 -5.17 2.57
C THR A 172 -0.51 -4.17 3.52
N THR A 173 -1.48 -3.42 3.02
CA THR A 173 -2.36 -2.61 3.87
C THR A 173 -3.58 -3.43 4.21
N ALA A 174 -3.76 -3.75 5.48
CA ALA A 174 -4.95 -4.41 5.99
C ALA A 174 -5.88 -3.35 6.58
N ASN A 175 -6.91 -2.96 5.83
CA ASN A 175 -7.89 -1.97 6.26
C ASN A 175 -9.18 -2.68 6.66
N ALA A 176 -9.74 -2.37 7.83
CA ALA A 176 -11.01 -2.94 8.22
C ALA A 176 -11.88 -1.98 9.05
N LEU A 177 -13.19 -2.08 8.87
CA LEU A 177 -14.20 -1.57 9.78
C LEU A 177 -15.05 -2.73 10.32
N TRP A 178 -15.19 -2.79 11.63
CA TRP A 178 -15.97 -3.80 12.32
C TRP A 178 -17.21 -3.17 12.94
N PHE A 179 -18.38 -3.70 12.63
CA PHE A 179 -19.66 -3.15 13.10
C PHE A 179 -20.26 -4.01 14.20
N GLN A 180 -21.01 -3.38 15.11
CA GLN A 180 -21.82 -4.13 16.08
C GLN A 180 -22.88 -4.93 15.35
N LYS A 181 -22.92 -6.24 15.59
CA LYS A 181 -23.93 -7.14 15.04
C LYS A 181 -25.35 -6.61 15.24
N GLY A 182 -26.08 -6.51 14.13
CA GLY A 182 -27.46 -6.03 14.10
C GLY A 182 -27.60 -4.50 14.02
N TYR A 183 -26.50 -3.75 13.95
CA TYR A 183 -26.55 -2.32 13.68
C TYR A 183 -26.80 -2.08 12.17
N PRO A 184 -27.76 -1.23 11.78
CA PRO A 184 -28.01 -0.96 10.37
C PRO A 184 -26.91 -0.05 9.81
N VAL A 185 -26.17 -0.54 8.82
CA VAL A 185 -25.15 0.24 8.09
C VAL A 185 -25.63 0.50 6.68
N ASP A 186 -25.42 1.73 6.19
CA ASP A 186 -25.79 2.11 4.83
C ASP A 186 -24.98 1.32 3.78
N LYS A 187 -25.66 0.87 2.72
CA LYS A 187 -25.03 0.02 1.70
C LYS A 187 -24.07 0.79 0.81
N VAL A 188 -24.36 2.07 0.52
CA VAL A 188 -23.47 2.91 -0.30
C VAL A 188 -22.17 3.13 0.46
N PHE A 189 -22.27 3.40 1.76
CA PHE A 189 -21.09 3.49 2.62
C PHE A 189 -20.24 2.20 2.58
N LEU A 190 -20.84 1.02 2.76
CA LEU A 190 -20.10 -0.25 2.69
C LEU A 190 -19.40 -0.46 1.34
N GLU A 191 -20.04 -0.10 0.23
CA GLU A 191 -19.43 -0.20 -1.11
C GLU A 191 -18.28 0.79 -1.28
N GLN A 192 -18.37 2.01 -0.73
CA GLN A 192 -17.28 2.99 -0.74
C GLN A 192 -16.06 2.49 0.03
N ILE A 193 -16.27 1.90 1.22
CA ILE A 193 -15.19 1.30 2.01
C ILE A 193 -14.48 0.18 1.23
N LYS A 194 -15.26 -0.68 0.59
CA LYS A 194 -14.71 -1.80 -0.18
C LYS A 194 -13.92 -1.33 -1.40
N THR A 195 -14.46 -0.39 -2.16
CA THR A 195 -13.90 0.00 -3.47
C THR A 195 -12.82 1.06 -3.37
N GLY A 196 -12.99 2.07 -2.53
CA GLY A 196 -12.02 3.16 -2.39
C GLY A 196 -10.87 2.85 -1.45
N PHE A 197 -11.10 2.03 -0.42
CA PHE A 197 -10.11 1.77 0.63
C PHE A 197 -9.59 0.33 0.64
N ALA A 198 -10.09 -0.53 -0.26
CA ALA A 198 -9.89 -1.98 -0.18
C ALA A 198 -10.23 -2.53 1.23
N GLY A 199 -11.20 -1.90 1.89
CA GLY A 199 -11.51 -2.16 3.29
C GLY A 199 -12.35 -3.40 3.46
N PHE A 200 -11.95 -4.27 4.38
CA PHE A 200 -12.77 -5.36 4.87
C PHE A 200 -13.85 -4.84 5.83
N THR A 201 -15.07 -5.32 5.69
CA THR A 201 -16.15 -5.01 6.62
C THR A 201 -16.77 -6.28 7.16
N SER A 202 -17.07 -6.31 8.46
CA SER A 202 -17.77 -7.44 9.07
C SER A 202 -18.44 -7.05 10.37
N ASP A 203 -19.40 -7.88 10.78
CA ASP A 203 -20.16 -7.71 12.01
C ASP A 203 -19.60 -8.60 13.11
N VAL A 204 -19.40 -8.01 14.30
CA VAL A 204 -19.05 -8.73 15.53
C VAL A 204 -19.95 -8.28 16.68
N ASP A 205 -20.17 -9.14 17.66
CA ASP A 205 -21.05 -8.82 18.79
C ASP A 205 -20.25 -8.25 19.97
N PHE A 206 -19.90 -6.96 19.88
CA PHE A 206 -19.20 -6.25 20.94
C PHE A 206 -20.00 -6.20 22.25
N LYS A 207 -21.34 -6.13 22.18
CA LYS A 207 -22.22 -6.00 23.35
C LYS A 207 -22.42 -7.29 24.13
N LYS A 208 -22.67 -8.42 23.43
CA LYS A 208 -23.00 -9.69 24.10
C LYS A 208 -21.83 -10.66 24.16
N ASN A 209 -20.81 -10.48 23.31
CA ASN A 209 -19.68 -11.40 23.23
C ASN A 209 -18.36 -10.68 22.91
N THR A 210 -18.02 -9.69 23.75
CA THR A 210 -16.84 -8.83 23.60
C THR A 210 -15.54 -9.63 23.46
N ALA A 211 -15.36 -10.68 24.28
CA ALA A 211 -14.15 -11.51 24.23
C ALA A 211 -13.99 -12.23 22.87
N GLN A 212 -15.08 -12.75 22.31
CA GLN A 212 -15.05 -13.35 20.98
C GLN A 212 -14.83 -12.28 19.90
N ALA A 213 -15.41 -11.08 20.04
CA ALA A 213 -15.18 -9.99 19.09
C ALA A 213 -13.70 -9.58 19.04
N VAL A 214 -13.07 -9.38 20.20
CA VAL A 214 -11.63 -9.08 20.32
C VAL A 214 -10.79 -10.20 19.70
N LYS A 215 -11.10 -11.47 20.00
CA LYS A 215 -10.40 -12.61 19.41
C LYS A 215 -10.52 -12.62 17.89
N THR A 216 -11.72 -12.46 17.36
CA THR A 216 -11.97 -12.46 15.91
C THR A 216 -11.18 -11.36 15.19
N ILE A 217 -11.12 -10.15 15.78
CA ILE A 217 -10.36 -9.03 15.20
C ILE A 217 -8.85 -9.33 15.25
N ASN A 218 -8.32 -9.76 16.39
CA ASN A 218 -6.89 -10.09 16.51
C ASN A 218 -6.48 -11.26 15.60
N ASP A 219 -7.29 -12.31 15.48
CA ASP A 219 -7.05 -13.42 14.55
C ASP A 219 -7.00 -12.91 13.09
N TRP A 220 -7.89 -11.99 12.72
CA TRP A 220 -7.88 -11.36 11.40
C TRP A 220 -6.62 -10.51 11.18
N VAL A 221 -6.27 -9.63 12.12
CA VAL A 221 -5.07 -8.78 12.03
C VAL A 221 -3.81 -9.64 11.92
N SER A 222 -3.69 -10.69 12.73
CA SER A 222 -2.58 -11.63 12.67
C SER A 222 -2.49 -12.30 11.31
N ARG A 223 -3.61 -12.71 10.71
CA ARG A 223 -3.60 -13.33 9.38
C ARG A 223 -3.19 -12.35 8.29
N GLU A 224 -3.73 -11.14 8.27
CA GLU A 224 -3.43 -10.13 7.23
C GLU A 224 -2.00 -9.56 7.35
N THR A 225 -1.37 -9.71 8.51
CA THR A 225 0.01 -9.24 8.77
C THR A 225 1.03 -10.39 8.79
N ASN A 226 0.65 -11.59 8.33
CA ASN A 226 1.50 -12.79 8.34
C ASN A 226 2.10 -13.10 9.73
N GLY A 227 1.31 -12.89 10.77
CA GLY A 227 1.68 -13.13 12.17
C GLY A 227 2.55 -12.06 12.80
N LYS A 228 2.85 -10.96 12.10
CA LYS A 228 3.73 -9.88 12.62
C LYS A 228 3.02 -9.00 13.66
N ILE A 229 1.69 -8.89 13.60
CA ILE A 229 0.85 -8.17 14.57
C ILE A 229 -0.23 -9.11 15.10
N SER A 230 -0.11 -9.60 16.33
CA SER A 230 -1.03 -10.59 16.91
C SER A 230 -2.03 -10.03 17.92
N ASP A 231 -1.66 -9.00 18.66
CA ASP A 231 -2.41 -8.53 19.84
C ASP A 231 -2.74 -7.04 19.75
N LEU A 232 -3.38 -6.64 18.65
CA LEU A 232 -3.73 -5.24 18.39
C LEU A 232 -4.71 -4.70 19.44
N LEU A 233 -5.74 -5.47 19.78
CA LEU A 233 -6.74 -5.11 20.78
C LEU A 233 -6.55 -5.91 22.06
N SER A 234 -6.55 -5.22 23.19
CA SER A 234 -6.66 -5.84 24.51
C SER A 234 -8.14 -5.98 24.91
N SER A 235 -8.43 -6.78 25.94
CA SER A 235 -9.77 -6.89 26.50
C SER A 235 -10.30 -5.57 27.11
N GLN A 236 -9.41 -4.61 27.39
CA GLN A 236 -9.79 -3.28 27.89
C GLN A 236 -10.00 -2.26 26.76
N SER A 237 -9.64 -2.61 25.53
CA SER A 237 -9.72 -1.72 24.37
C SER A 237 -11.13 -1.62 23.78
N VAL A 238 -12.07 -2.45 24.23
CA VAL A 238 -13.44 -2.55 23.69
C VAL A 238 -14.43 -2.66 24.85
N SER A 239 -15.47 -1.82 24.85
CA SER A 239 -16.51 -1.74 25.89
C SER A 239 -17.91 -1.94 25.34
#